data_AF-A0A9D4KSE4-F1
#
_entry.id   AF-A0A9D4KSE4-F1
#
_cell.length_a   1.000
_cell.length_b   1.000
_cell.length_c   1.000
_cell.angle_alpha   90.00
_cell.angle_beta   90.00
_cell.angle_gamma   90.00
#
_symmetry.space_group_name_H-M   'P 1'
#
loop_
_entity.id
_entity.type
_entity.pdbx_description
1 polymer ?
#
loop_
_entity_poly.entity_id
_entity_poly.type
_entity_poly.pdbx_seq_one_letter_code
_entity_poly.pdbx_strand_id
1 'polypeptide(L)'
;MISFSDLNDETVHDVVLDGTPTYTVVDGGSKKGSRKLVSSEGYAFVVKRTLVSGVTEWRCSVRGMGAGCPAVIKQTGDAFVQGARGHSHTANPGLLTSVQNAKEVFIVESIQDFSGLLFLIKSTYSLLITE
;
A
#
# COMPACT_ATOMS: atom_id res chain seq x y z
N MET A 1 -3.93 17.46 50.09
CA MET A 1 -3.68 18.20 48.84
C MET A 1 -2.55 17.49 48.13
N ILE A 2 -2.84 16.77 47.06
CA ILE A 2 -1.81 16.07 46.27
C ILE A 2 -1.24 17.14 45.32
N SER A 3 0.03 17.50 45.51
CA SER A 3 0.75 18.49 44.70
C SER A 3 0.99 17.93 43.29
N PHE A 4 0.74 18.75 42.27
CA PHE A 4 0.73 18.38 40.86
C PHE A 4 2.14 18.35 40.21
N SER A 5 3.20 18.24 41.02
CA SER A 5 4.58 18.58 40.64
C SER A 5 5.48 17.39 40.31
N ASP A 6 4.97 16.16 40.28
CA ASP A 6 5.79 14.95 40.04
C ASP A 6 5.27 14.10 38.87
N LEU A 7 4.63 14.72 37.86
CA LEU A 7 4.40 14.07 36.58
C LEU A 7 5.71 14.11 35.79
N ASN A 8 6.37 12.95 35.76
CA ASN A 8 7.53 12.64 34.95
C ASN A 8 7.56 13.43 33.64
N ASP A 9 8.62 14.21 33.49
CA ASP A 9 9.19 14.67 32.23
C ASP A 9 9.65 13.44 31.44
N GLU A 10 8.70 12.75 30.81
CA GLU A 10 9.02 11.90 29.67
C GLU A 10 9.28 12.85 28.51
N THR A 11 10.56 13.20 28.36
CA THR A 11 11.09 13.86 27.20
C THR A 11 10.58 13.13 25.96
N VAL A 12 9.59 13.72 25.29
CA VAL A 12 9.17 13.33 23.95
C VAL A 12 10.41 13.49 23.09
N HIS A 13 11.09 12.38 22.83
CA HIS A 13 12.09 12.34 21.79
C HIS A 13 11.35 12.60 20.49
N ASP A 14 11.34 13.87 20.06
CA ASP A 14 11.03 14.25 18.70
C ASP A 14 11.93 13.40 17.81
N VAL A 15 11.33 12.37 17.22
CA VAL A 15 12.00 11.56 16.20
C VAL A 15 12.21 12.52 15.05
N VAL A 16 13.44 13.04 14.94
CA VAL A 16 13.90 13.77 13.78
C VAL A 16 13.63 12.87 12.58
N LEU A 17 12.57 13.18 11.85
CA LEU A 17 12.29 12.58 10.55
C LEU A 17 13.38 13.11 9.63
N ASP A 18 14.48 12.38 9.54
CA ASP A 18 15.46 12.55 8.46
C ASP A 18 14.64 12.71 7.17
N GLY A 19 14.78 13.84 6.48
CA GLY A 19 13.94 14.25 5.34
C GLY A 19 14.00 13.32 4.12
N THR A 20 14.50 12.10 4.29
CA THR A 20 14.39 10.98 3.36
C THR A 20 12.98 10.38 3.38
N PRO A 21 12.30 10.33 2.23
CA PRO A 21 10.99 9.70 2.14
C PRO A 21 11.09 8.20 2.42
N THR A 22 10.17 7.71 3.25
CA THR A 22 10.02 6.27 3.48
C THR A 22 9.06 5.67 2.47
N TYR A 23 9.24 4.39 2.18
CA TYR A 23 8.44 3.70 1.17
C TYR A 23 7.81 2.43 1.73
N THR A 24 6.52 2.27 1.48
CA THR A 24 5.76 1.10 1.90
C THR A 24 5.24 0.37 0.68
N VAL A 25 5.58 -0.90 0.55
CA VAL A 25 4.96 -1.78 -0.45
C VAL A 25 3.67 -2.35 0.13
N VAL A 26 2.57 -2.15 -0.59
CA VAL A 26 1.26 -2.73 -0.27
C VAL A 26 0.92 -3.78 -1.32
N ASP A 27 1.02 -5.04 -0.93
CA ASP A 27 0.50 -6.16 -1.73
C ASP A 27 -1.04 -6.07 -1.76
N GLY A 28 -1.64 -6.27 -2.94
CA GLY A 28 -3.08 -6.04 -3.11
C GLY A 28 -3.52 -4.58 -3.18
N GLY A 29 -2.59 -3.61 -3.14
CA GLY A 29 -2.92 -2.17 -3.03
C GLY A 29 -3.51 -1.51 -4.29
N SER A 30 -3.77 -2.25 -5.36
CA SER A 30 -4.43 -1.75 -6.57
C SER A 30 -5.83 -2.34 -6.73
N LYS A 31 -6.69 -1.68 -7.52
CA LYS A 31 -8.05 -2.18 -7.83
C LYS A 31 -8.08 -3.59 -8.43
N LYS A 32 -6.96 -4.07 -8.99
CA LYS A 32 -6.82 -5.41 -9.58
C LYS A 32 -5.97 -6.34 -8.69
N GLY A 33 -5.76 -6.00 -7.43
CA GLY A 33 -4.95 -6.78 -6.48
C GLY A 33 -3.43 -6.74 -6.73
N SER A 34 -2.93 -5.89 -7.63
CA SER A 34 -1.49 -5.79 -7.89
C SER A 34 -0.76 -5.03 -6.78
N ARG A 35 0.52 -5.33 -6.59
CA ARG A 35 1.42 -4.61 -5.67
C ARG A 35 1.48 -3.12 -6.01
N LYS A 36 1.52 -2.29 -4.98
CA LYS A 36 1.61 -0.83 -5.10
C LYS A 36 2.61 -0.30 -4.08
N LEU A 37 3.49 0.59 -4.51
CA LEU A 37 4.44 1.27 -3.64
C LEU A 37 3.88 2.64 -3.29
N VAL A 38 3.96 3.05 -2.03
CA VAL A 38 3.52 4.36 -1.57
C VAL A 38 4.64 5.03 -0.77
N SER A 39 4.95 6.28 -1.11
CA SER A 39 5.89 7.15 -0.38
C SER A 39 5.17 7.79 0.82
N SER A 40 5.90 8.04 1.91
CA SER A 40 5.43 8.85 3.05
C SER A 40 4.94 10.24 2.64
N GLU A 41 5.50 10.79 1.57
CA GLU A 41 5.11 12.08 1.01
C GLU A 41 3.74 12.05 0.31
N GLY A 42 3.14 10.87 0.11
CA GLY A 42 1.84 10.76 -0.56
C GLY A 42 1.93 10.58 -2.08
N TYR A 43 3.00 9.95 -2.56
CA TYR A 43 3.14 9.52 -3.95
C TYR A 43 2.91 8.01 -4.09
N ALA A 44 2.25 7.58 -5.17
CA ALA A 44 2.08 6.16 -5.48
C ALA A 44 2.79 5.77 -6.76
N PHE A 45 3.28 4.53 -6.74
CA PHE A 45 3.97 3.91 -7.85
C PHE A 45 3.41 2.51 -8.12
N VAL A 46 3.41 2.14 -9.39
CA VAL A 46 3.06 0.80 -9.88
C VAL A 46 4.31 0.11 -10.40
N VAL A 47 4.32 -1.22 -10.33
CA VAL A 47 5.42 -2.00 -10.92
C VAL A 47 5.49 -1.70 -12.41
N LYS A 48 6.66 -1.26 -12.86
CA LYS A 48 6.98 -1.09 -14.29
C LYS A 48 7.55 -2.39 -14.85
N ARG A 49 8.51 -2.98 -14.14
CA ARG A 49 9.16 -4.25 -14.47
C ARG A 49 9.97 -4.76 -13.28
N THR A 50 10.18 -6.06 -13.24
CA THR A 50 11.12 -6.72 -12.32
C THR A 50 12.21 -7.38 -13.16
N LEU A 51 13.47 -7.11 -12.83
CA LEU A 51 14.62 -7.68 -13.52
C LEU A 51 14.97 -9.04 -12.90
N VAL A 52 15.64 -9.90 -13.69
CA VAL A 52 16.17 -11.19 -13.21
C VAL A 52 17.14 -11.02 -12.04
N SER A 53 17.82 -9.87 -11.95
CA SER A 53 18.70 -9.52 -10.83
C SER A 53 17.98 -9.21 -9.51
N GLY A 54 16.65 -9.35 -9.45
CA GLY A 54 15.83 -9.03 -8.27
C GLY A 54 15.50 -7.54 -8.11
N VAL A 55 15.95 -6.68 -9.03
CA VAL A 55 15.65 -5.24 -9.00
C VAL A 55 14.23 -5.01 -9.50
N THR A 56 13.42 -4.29 -8.73
CA THR A 56 12.08 -3.86 -9.17
C THR A 56 12.10 -2.37 -9.51
N GLU A 57 11.70 -2.03 -10.74
CA GLU A 57 11.45 -0.65 -11.12
C GLU A 57 9.99 -0.30 -10.91
N TRP A 58 9.76 0.76 -10.14
CA TRP A 58 8.45 1.33 -9.87
C TRP A 58 8.30 2.65 -10.63
N ARG A 59 7.18 2.85 -11.31
CA ARG A 59 6.87 4.13 -11.98
C ARG A 59 5.70 4.80 -11.29
N CYS A 60 5.67 6.13 -11.26
CA CYS A 60 4.54 6.84 -10.70
C CYS A 60 3.23 6.43 -11.40
N SER A 61 2.16 6.31 -10.61
CA SER A 61 0.85 5.84 -11.09
C SER A 61 0.08 6.89 -11.93
N VAL A 62 0.44 8.17 -11.83
CA VAL A 62 -0.25 9.25 -12.55
C VAL A 62 0.06 9.20 -14.05
N ARG A 63 -0.97 8.89 -14.84
CA ARG A 63 -0.94 8.88 -16.31
C ARG A 63 -1.93 9.93 -16.82
N GLY A 64 -1.45 11.14 -17.13
CA GLY A 64 -2.28 12.16 -17.77
C GLY A 64 -2.51 11.86 -19.26
N MET A 65 -3.34 12.68 -19.93
CA MET A 65 -3.56 12.60 -21.40
C MET A 65 -2.29 12.89 -22.23
N GLY A 66 -1.25 13.47 -21.62
CA GLY A 66 0.07 13.68 -22.24
C GLY A 66 1.14 12.70 -21.75
N ALA A 67 2.39 13.16 -21.67
CA ALA A 67 3.44 12.39 -21.00
C ALA A 67 3.09 12.24 -19.51
N GLY A 68 2.86 11.00 -19.05
CA GLY A 68 2.63 10.72 -17.63
C GLY A 68 3.81 11.13 -16.75
N CYS A 69 3.60 11.09 -15.44
CA CYS A 69 4.62 11.50 -14.48
C CYS A 69 5.92 10.71 -14.69
N PRO A 70 7.09 11.38 -14.81
CA PRO A 70 8.35 10.72 -15.15
C PRO A 70 9.06 10.07 -13.96
N ALA A 71 8.54 10.26 -12.73
CA ALA A 71 9.16 9.77 -11.51
C ALA A 71 9.22 8.23 -11.47
N VAL A 72 10.38 7.71 -11.07
CA VAL A 72 10.70 6.29 -10.98
C VAL A 72 11.44 6.03 -9.69
N ILE A 73 11.16 4.89 -9.04
CA ILE A 73 11.91 4.36 -7.91
C ILE A 73 12.50 3.02 -8.32
N LYS A 74 13.75 2.75 -7.94
CA LYS A 74 14.36 1.43 -8.04
C LYS A 74 14.40 0.80 -6.65
N GLN A 75 13.94 -0.43 -6.55
CA GLN A 75 14.00 -1.21 -5.33
C GLN A 75 14.95 -2.40 -5.51
N THR A 76 15.86 -2.57 -4.56
CA THR A 76 16.76 -3.72 -4.45
C THR A 76 16.69 -4.24 -3.02
N GLY A 77 16.04 -5.38 -2.80
CA GLY A 77 15.69 -5.83 -1.45
C GLY A 77 14.82 -4.78 -0.76
N ASP A 78 15.26 -4.30 0.41
CA ASP A 78 14.58 -3.27 1.20
C ASP A 78 15.07 -1.84 0.91
N ALA A 79 16.07 -1.70 0.05
CA ALA A 79 16.61 -0.40 -0.33
C ALA A 79 15.82 0.23 -1.49
N PHE A 80 15.51 1.51 -1.37
CA PHE A 80 14.82 2.31 -2.38
C PHE A 80 15.68 3.47 -2.84
N VAL A 81 15.77 3.66 -4.16
CA VAL A 81 16.54 4.75 -4.78
C VAL A 81 15.65 5.51 -5.74
N GLN A 82 15.56 6.82 -5.54
CA GLN A 82 14.86 7.70 -6.47
C GLN A 82 15.62 7.82 -7.79
N GLY A 83 14.87 7.81 -8.90
CA GLY A 83 15.41 8.12 -10.22
C GLY A 83 15.73 9.60 -10.37
N ALA A 84 16.45 9.95 -11.44
CA ALA A 84 16.92 11.31 -11.69
C ALA A 84 15.82 12.36 -11.95
N ARG A 85 14.57 11.94 -12.20
CA ARG A 85 13.45 12.83 -12.52
C ARG A 85 12.44 12.85 -11.39
N GLY A 86 12.11 14.05 -10.91
CA GLY A 86 11.09 14.27 -9.88
C GLY A 86 9.65 14.16 -10.40
N HIS A 87 8.69 14.32 -9.48
CA HIS A 87 7.27 14.31 -9.80
C HIS A 87 6.86 15.58 -10.56
N SER A 88 5.94 15.44 -11.51
CA SER A 88 5.34 16.55 -12.26
C SER A 88 3.93 16.92 -11.75
N HIS A 89 3.60 16.52 -10.52
CA HIS A 89 2.31 16.74 -9.89
C HIS A 89 2.46 16.82 -8.37
N THR A 90 1.46 17.37 -7.70
CA THR A 90 1.42 17.49 -6.24
C THR A 90 1.25 16.13 -5.57
N ALA A 91 1.77 16.05 -4.35
CA ALA A 91 1.56 14.94 -3.43
C ALA A 91 0.09 14.85 -2.97
N ASN A 92 -0.35 13.65 -2.60
CA ASN A 92 -1.65 13.43 -1.98
C ASN A 92 -1.47 12.99 -0.51
N PRO A 93 -1.59 13.91 0.47
CA PRO A 93 -1.49 13.55 1.89
C PRO A 93 -2.66 12.60 2.27
N GLY A 94 -2.34 11.46 2.89
CA GLY A 94 -3.32 10.43 3.23
C GLY A 94 -3.48 9.30 2.19
N LEU A 95 -2.63 9.27 1.16
CA LEU A 95 -2.63 8.21 0.16
C LEU A 95 -2.36 6.82 0.74
N LEU A 96 -1.44 6.70 1.70
CA LEU A 96 -1.14 5.43 2.37
C LEU A 96 -2.39 4.82 3.02
N THR A 97 -3.05 5.61 3.87
CA THR A 97 -4.28 5.21 4.57
C THR A 97 -5.35 4.79 3.58
N SER A 98 -5.55 5.57 2.52
CA SER A 98 -6.54 5.28 1.48
C SER A 98 -6.25 3.95 0.75
N VAL A 99 -4.97 3.65 0.47
CA VAL A 99 -4.55 2.40 -0.20
C VAL A 99 -4.72 1.19 0.72
N GLN A 100 -4.39 1.32 2.00
CA GLN A 100 -4.60 0.27 3.01
C GLN A 100 -6.09 -0.02 3.19
N ASN A 101 -6.91 1.01 3.36
CA ASN A 101 -8.37 0.84 3.50
C ASN A 101 -8.99 0.15 2.27
N ALA A 102 -8.55 0.51 1.06
CA ALA A 102 -9.03 -0.13 -0.15
C ALA A 102 -8.64 -1.62 -0.26
N LYS A 103 -7.46 -2.00 0.25
CA LYS A 103 -7.04 -3.41 0.33
C LYS A 103 -7.99 -4.21 1.22
N GLU A 104 -8.32 -3.69 2.41
CA GLU A 104 -9.21 -4.37 3.34
C GLU A 104 -10.61 -4.57 2.74
N VAL A 105 -11.15 -3.56 2.06
CA VAL A 105 -12.46 -3.69 1.37
C VAL A 105 -12.42 -4.79 0.30
N PHE A 106 -11.38 -4.84 -0.53
CA PHE A 106 -11.24 -5.86 -1.56
C PHE A 106 -11.18 -7.29 -0.99
N ILE A 107 -10.49 -7.48 0.14
CA ILE A 107 -10.43 -8.78 0.83
C ILE A 107 -11.82 -9.17 1.32
N VAL A 108 -12.55 -8.25 1.94
CA VAL A 108 -13.90 -8.52 2.47
C VAL A 108 -14.87 -8.89 1.34
N GLU A 109 -14.88 -8.14 0.23
CA GLU A 109 -15.69 -8.46 -0.95
C GLU A 109 -15.37 -9.87 -1.48
N SER A 110 -14.08 -10.21 -1.61
CA SER A 110 -13.68 -11.54 -2.07
C SER A 110 -14.16 -12.66 -1.14
N ILE A 111 -14.13 -12.48 0.19
CA ILE A 111 -14.60 -13.49 1.15
C ILE A 111 -16.12 -13.68 1.06
N GLN A 112 -16.89 -12.61 0.85
CA GLN A 112 -18.34 -12.71 0.67
C GLN A 112 -18.69 -13.52 -0.58
N ASP A 113 -17.95 -13.35 -1.68
CA ASP A 113 -18.13 -14.17 -2.88
C ASP A 113 -17.85 -15.67 -2.61
N PHE A 114 -16.80 -15.98 -1.85
CA PHE A 114 -16.51 -17.36 -1.45
C PHE A 114 -17.57 -17.95 -0.51
N SER A 115 -18.21 -17.13 0.32
CA SER A 115 -19.30 -17.59 1.18
C SER A 115 -20.51 -18.08 0.37
N GLY A 116 -20.78 -17.45 -0.79
CA GLY A 116 -21.78 -17.92 -1.75
C GLY A 116 -21.43 -19.29 -2.34
N LEU A 117 -20.16 -19.51 -2.69
CA LEU A 117 -19.66 -20.81 -3.17
C LEU A 117 -19.81 -21.90 -2.09
N LEU A 118 -19.43 -21.59 -0.85
CA LEU A 118 -19.59 -22.49 0.30
C LEU A 118 -21.06 -22.85 0.57
N PHE A 119 -21.99 -21.91 0.35
CA PHE A 119 -23.42 -22.15 0.51
C PHE A 119 -23.95 -23.13 -0.54
N LEU A 120 -23.55 -22.98 -1.80
CA LEU A 120 -23.89 -23.89 -2.90
C LEU A 120 -23.29 -25.28 -2.69
N ILE A 121 -22.05 -25.35 -2.19
CA ILE A 121 -21.38 -26.61 -1.87
C ILE A 121 -22.12 -27.34 -0.73
N LYS A 122 -22.48 -26.65 0.36
CA LYS A 122 -23.26 -27.26 1.45
C LYS A 122 -24.66 -27.69 1.00
N SER A 123 -25.31 -26.91 0.13
CA SER A 123 -26.62 -27.24 -0.43
C SER A 123 -26.58 -28.50 -1.30
N THR A 124 -25.55 -28.66 -2.12
CA THR A 124 -25.37 -29.85 -2.97
C THR A 124 -24.99 -31.08 -2.14
N TYR A 125 -24.12 -30.96 -1.14
CA TYR A 125 -23.83 -32.07 -0.22
C TYR A 125 -25.05 -32.49 0.63
N SER A 126 -25.92 -31.55 1.01
CA SER A 126 -27.15 -31.87 1.74
C SER A 126 -28.16 -32.67 0.93
N LEU A 127 -28.15 -32.54 -0.41
CA LEU A 127 -29.04 -33.29 -1.31
C LEU A 127 -28.49 -34.68 -1.68
N LEU A 128 -27.20 -34.94 -1.42
CA LEU A 128 -26.53 -36.21 -1.71
C LEU A 128 -26.50 -37.19 -0.52
N ILE A 129 -26.94 -36.76 0.67
CA ILE A 129 -26.91 -37.57 1.92
C ILE A 129 -28.31 -38.10 2.28
N THR A 130 -29.34 -37.77 1.50
CA THR A 130 -30.71 -38.27 1.66
C THR A 130 -31.02 -39.36 0.63
N GLU A 131 -30.48 -40.56 0.83
CA GLU A 131 -30.97 -41.83 0.25
C GLU A 131 -30.93 -42.94 1.31
#